data_AF-A0A0Q9J502-F1
#
_entry.id   AF-A0A0Q9J502-F1
#
_cell.length_a   1.000
_cell.length_b   1.000
_cell.length_c   1.000
_cell.angle_alpha   90.00
_cell.angle_beta   90.00
_cell.angle_gamma   90.00
#
_symmetry.space_group_name_H-M   'P 1'
#
loop_
_entity.id
_entity.type
_entity.pdbx_description
1 polymer ?
#
loop_
_entity_poly.entity_id
_entity_poly.type
_entity_poly.pdbx_seq_one_letter_code
_entity_poly.pdbx_strand_id
1 'polypeptide(L)'
;MMRPTLILAGVLLASPVLAAGPYAKFSVGNWAGGAFTNNQTGDFSHCAVSASYKSGVTMHASLNGSYGWNLGFSNRAWGLKPGTDVPMEMVFDRNDIVRINAKAVQPQLVVVTMPANSNIVRAFRGAEFLEANMLGARYTFRLTATAELMPALLDCVKTNANLKVAPGTPAPAQGGSGTTAATADPAIQLEAVTLATNFLLKAQLPEPKVLSGPEAPSGIGSNGAGWQAKGATGLVRVLANPNQKDVDVAAAVSAADARGCQGRFASGRTTDTVEGASVLRGFSSCENGGDARYSEFYVLPRKQGGFVMFSVVTTGDGLLHQQRRADFQRAALTSVQ
;
A
#
# COMPACT_ATOMS: atom_id res chain seq x y z
N MET A 1 -32.91 2.45 54.32
CA MET A 1 -32.33 1.34 53.51
C MET A 1 -32.08 1.88 52.10
N MET A 2 -30.80 2.00 51.74
CA MET A 2 -30.30 2.68 50.53
C MET A 2 -30.60 1.88 49.25
N ARG A 3 -31.03 2.58 48.19
CA ARG A 3 -31.03 2.09 46.80
C ARG A 3 -29.62 2.26 46.21
N PRO A 4 -28.98 1.22 45.66
CA PRO A 4 -27.70 1.39 45.00
C PRO A 4 -27.90 1.90 43.57
N THR A 5 -27.30 3.06 43.29
CA THR A 5 -27.21 3.70 41.99
C THR A 5 -26.23 2.92 41.10
N LEU A 6 -26.65 2.45 39.93
CA LEU A 6 -25.76 1.87 38.93
C LEU A 6 -24.94 2.99 38.29
N ILE A 7 -23.64 3.05 38.57
CA ILE A 7 -22.69 3.90 37.84
C ILE A 7 -22.27 3.10 36.59
N LEU A 8 -22.76 3.53 35.42
CA LEU A 8 -22.32 2.99 34.14
C LEU A 8 -20.91 3.54 33.85
N ALA A 9 -19.88 2.74 34.13
CA ALA A 9 -18.51 3.04 33.73
C ALA A 9 -18.41 2.91 32.20
N GLY A 10 -18.44 4.04 31.50
CA GLY A 10 -18.19 4.12 30.07
C GLY A 10 -16.75 3.69 29.75
N VAL A 11 -16.61 2.50 29.16
CA VAL A 11 -15.34 2.05 28.59
C VAL A 11 -15.04 2.93 27.38
N LEU A 12 -14.09 3.85 27.53
CA LEU A 12 -13.46 4.56 26.41
C LEU A 12 -12.64 3.54 25.60
N LEU A 13 -13.29 2.94 24.60
CA LEU A 13 -12.62 2.17 23.56
C LEU A 13 -11.77 3.15 22.74
N ALA A 14 -10.47 3.17 23.01
CA ALA A 14 -9.49 3.87 22.17
C ALA A 14 -9.56 3.25 20.76
N SER A 15 -10.09 4.02 19.81
CA SER A 15 -10.23 3.60 18.42
C SER A 15 -8.86 3.55 17.75
N PRO A 16 -8.53 2.51 16.95
CA PRO A 16 -7.27 2.45 16.25
C PRO A 16 -7.19 3.56 15.20
N VAL A 17 -6.07 4.29 15.24
CA VAL A 17 -5.72 5.40 14.36
C VAL A 17 -5.41 4.86 12.96
N LEU A 18 -6.19 5.27 11.96
CA LEU A 18 -6.06 4.90 10.55
C LEU A 18 -5.35 6.03 9.78
N ALA A 19 -4.58 5.76 8.72
CA ALA A 19 -3.83 6.80 7.99
C ALA A 19 -4.13 6.87 6.47
N ALA A 20 -4.25 8.07 5.91
CA ALA A 20 -4.48 8.41 4.50
C ALA A 20 -3.27 9.16 3.96
N GLY A 21 -2.94 8.99 2.68
CA GLY A 21 -1.76 9.61 2.05
C GLY A 21 -1.08 8.64 1.07
N PRO A 22 0.12 8.95 0.55
CA PRO A 22 0.91 10.12 0.91
C PRO A 22 0.41 11.41 0.23
N TYR A 23 0.18 12.43 1.05
CA TYR A 23 0.21 13.85 0.70
C TYR A 23 1.66 14.33 0.64
N ALA A 24 1.94 15.47 0.00
CA ALA A 24 3.29 16.07 -0.04
C ALA A 24 4.40 15.02 -0.32
N LYS A 25 4.26 14.30 -1.44
CA LYS A 25 5.16 13.21 -1.80
C LYS A 25 6.59 13.71 -1.98
N PHE A 26 7.56 12.87 -1.60
CA PHE A 26 8.98 13.12 -1.83
C PHE A 26 9.74 11.81 -2.04
N SER A 27 10.96 11.93 -2.57
CA SER A 27 11.88 10.81 -2.79
C SER A 27 13.31 11.20 -2.51
N VAL A 28 14.08 10.26 -1.96
CA VAL A 28 15.52 10.40 -1.70
C VAL A 28 16.19 9.09 -2.13
N GLY A 29 16.98 9.11 -3.20
CA GLY A 29 17.53 7.90 -3.80
C GLY A 29 16.44 6.88 -4.17
N ASN A 30 16.54 5.66 -3.63
CA ASN A 30 15.56 4.59 -3.82
C ASN A 30 14.37 4.63 -2.84
N TRP A 31 14.35 5.60 -1.92
CA TRP A 31 13.26 5.78 -0.97
C TRP A 31 12.20 6.70 -1.54
N ALA A 32 10.93 6.31 -1.39
CA ALA A 32 9.80 7.14 -1.81
C ALA A 32 8.68 7.08 -0.77
N GLY A 33 7.99 8.22 -0.60
CA GLY A 33 6.91 8.34 0.38
C GLY A 33 6.32 9.74 0.46
N GLY A 34 5.79 10.10 1.64
CA GLY A 34 5.20 11.41 1.90
C GLY A 34 4.49 11.48 3.25
N ALA A 35 3.69 12.54 3.43
CA ALA A 35 2.90 12.80 4.62
C ALA A 35 1.59 12.02 4.62
N PHE A 36 1.16 11.54 5.78
CA PHE A 36 -0.07 10.82 5.97
C PHE A 36 -0.91 11.52 7.04
N THR A 37 -2.22 11.60 6.84
CA THR A 37 -3.19 12.12 7.80
C THR A 37 -3.96 10.99 8.47
N ASN A 38 -4.59 11.24 9.61
CA ASN A 38 -5.50 10.31 10.26
C ASN A 38 -6.84 10.25 9.48
N ASN A 39 -7.34 9.07 9.13
CA ASN A 39 -8.57 8.94 8.34
C ASN A 39 -9.83 9.37 9.11
N GLN A 40 -9.80 9.34 10.43
CA GLN A 40 -10.95 9.69 11.27
C GLN A 40 -11.01 11.20 11.50
N THR A 41 -9.87 11.83 11.77
CA THR A 41 -9.84 13.25 12.15
C THR A 41 -9.38 14.17 11.02
N GLY A 42 -8.71 13.61 10.01
CA GLY A 42 -8.12 14.37 8.92
C GLY A 42 -6.79 15.02 9.25
N ASP A 43 -6.35 14.97 10.50
CA ASP A 43 -5.15 15.66 10.97
C ASP A 43 -3.88 14.92 10.54
N PHE A 44 -2.78 15.64 10.39
CA PHE A 44 -1.47 15.04 10.17
C PHE A 44 -1.17 13.93 11.18
N SER A 45 -0.68 12.79 10.69
CA SER A 45 -0.32 11.64 11.52
C SER A 45 1.19 11.39 11.52
N HIS A 46 1.79 11.22 10.34
CA HIS A 46 3.20 10.90 10.19
C HIS A 46 3.68 11.09 8.76
N CYS A 47 4.99 11.17 8.56
CA CYS A 47 5.61 10.97 7.25
C CYS A 47 6.24 9.58 7.21
N ALA A 48 6.06 8.87 6.09
CA ALA A 48 6.66 7.56 5.89
C ALA A 48 7.26 7.44 4.48
N VAL A 49 8.34 6.68 4.38
CA VAL A 49 8.97 6.26 3.12
C VAL A 49 9.21 4.76 3.12
N SER A 50 9.42 4.21 1.93
CA SER A 50 9.79 2.81 1.77
C SER A 50 10.80 2.60 0.64
N ALA A 51 11.57 1.52 0.75
CA ALA A 51 12.51 1.03 -0.25
C ALA A 51 12.43 -0.51 -0.32
N SER A 52 12.37 -1.06 -1.54
CA SER A 52 12.33 -2.51 -1.76
C SER A 52 13.72 -3.08 -2.03
N TYR A 53 13.97 -4.29 -1.52
CA TYR A 53 15.27 -4.97 -1.62
C TYR A 53 15.16 -6.32 -2.35
N LYS A 54 16.29 -6.78 -2.90
CA LYS A 54 16.40 -8.07 -3.63
C LYS A 54 16.01 -9.28 -2.78
N SER A 55 16.06 -9.18 -1.45
CA SER A 55 15.61 -10.21 -0.51
C SER A 55 14.09 -10.41 -0.48
N GLY A 56 13.32 -9.60 -1.22
CA GLY A 56 11.86 -9.58 -1.17
C GLY A 56 11.30 -8.81 0.04
N VAL A 57 12.17 -8.31 0.91
CA VAL A 57 11.79 -7.43 2.02
C VAL A 57 11.73 -5.99 1.55
N THR A 58 10.66 -5.28 1.91
CA THR A 58 10.57 -3.82 1.81
C THR A 58 10.83 -3.22 3.17
N MET A 59 11.76 -2.28 3.23
CA MET A 59 12.08 -1.53 4.43
C MET A 59 11.28 -0.23 4.44
N HIS A 60 10.80 0.16 5.61
CA HIS A 60 10.00 1.36 5.84
C HIS A 60 10.68 2.21 6.91
N ALA A 61 10.67 3.52 6.73
CA ALA A 61 11.07 4.46 7.76
C ALA A 61 9.97 5.51 7.91
N SER A 62 9.57 5.80 9.14
CA SER A 62 8.55 6.82 9.40
C SER A 62 8.86 7.67 10.62
N LEU A 63 8.38 8.90 10.58
CA LEU A 63 8.48 9.88 11.66
C LEU A 63 7.09 10.48 11.90
N ASN A 64 6.59 10.39 13.12
CA ASN A 64 5.27 10.94 13.47
C ASN A 64 5.35 12.42 13.92
N GLY A 65 4.20 13.04 14.14
CA GLY A 65 4.11 14.45 14.59
C GLY A 65 4.77 14.75 15.94
N SER A 66 4.98 13.72 16.77
CA SER A 66 5.73 13.81 18.04
C SER A 66 7.20 13.42 17.90
N TYR A 67 7.71 13.34 16.66
CA TYR A 67 9.07 12.91 16.34
C TYR A 67 9.41 11.47 16.77
N GLY A 68 8.40 10.64 17.03
CA GLY A 68 8.57 9.21 17.21
C GLY A 68 8.98 8.57 15.90
N TRP A 69 10.15 7.94 15.88
CA TRP A 69 10.72 7.28 14.72
C TRP A 69 10.39 5.78 14.75
N ASN A 70 10.01 5.23 13.60
CA ASN A 70 9.79 3.81 13.45
C ASN A 70 10.55 3.28 12.24
N LEU A 71 10.93 2.01 12.36
CA LEU A 71 11.50 1.23 11.27
C LEU A 71 10.61 0.01 11.03
N GLY A 72 10.15 -0.17 9.81
CA GLY A 72 9.30 -1.29 9.43
C GLY A 72 9.97 -2.20 8.43
N PHE A 73 9.59 -3.47 8.44
CA PHE A 73 9.98 -4.44 7.43
C PHE A 73 8.76 -5.20 6.99
N SER A 74 8.58 -5.37 5.68
CA SER A 74 7.53 -6.21 5.15
C SER A 74 7.99 -7.22 4.12
N ASN A 75 7.44 -8.43 4.17
CA ASN A 75 7.71 -9.50 3.20
C ASN A 75 6.44 -10.30 2.95
N ARG A 76 6.19 -10.62 1.68
CA ARG A 76 5.01 -11.36 1.21
C ARG A 76 4.97 -12.81 1.66
N ALA A 77 6.12 -13.40 1.96
CA ALA A 77 6.23 -14.77 2.43
C ALA A 77 5.87 -14.93 3.91
N TRP A 78 5.70 -13.82 4.64
CA TRP A 78 5.38 -13.88 6.06
C TRP A 78 3.87 -14.06 6.29
N GLY A 79 3.54 -14.89 7.28
CA GLY A 79 2.19 -15.12 7.79
C GLY A 79 2.11 -14.78 9.28
N LEU A 80 2.40 -13.53 9.62
CA LEU A 80 2.45 -13.04 10.99
C LEU A 80 1.05 -12.95 11.60
N LYS A 81 0.96 -13.08 12.92
CA LYS A 81 -0.25 -12.79 13.67
C LYS A 81 -0.18 -11.34 14.18
N PRO A 82 -1.09 -10.43 13.77
CA PRO A 82 -1.05 -9.06 14.28
C PRO A 82 -1.12 -9.00 15.81
N GLY A 83 -0.36 -8.08 16.40
CA GLY A 83 -0.23 -7.88 17.85
C GLY A 83 0.91 -8.67 18.50
N THR A 84 1.50 -9.67 17.83
CA THR A 84 2.59 -10.46 18.42
C THR A 84 3.93 -9.73 18.37
N ASP A 85 4.75 -9.96 19.40
CA ASP A 85 6.16 -9.58 19.37
C ASP A 85 6.96 -10.50 18.44
N VAL A 86 7.83 -9.89 17.65
CA VAL A 86 8.79 -10.56 16.79
C VAL A 86 10.18 -10.18 17.29
N PRO A 87 10.94 -11.10 17.91
CA PRO A 87 12.29 -10.81 18.33
C PRO A 87 13.17 -10.56 17.11
N MET A 88 13.95 -9.49 17.18
CA MET A 88 14.85 -9.06 16.12
C MET A 88 16.24 -8.74 16.67
N GLU A 89 17.26 -9.09 15.91
CA GLU A 89 18.61 -8.58 16.11
C GLU A 89 19.01 -7.72 14.91
N MET A 90 19.52 -6.52 15.16
CA MET A 90 19.97 -5.58 14.14
C MET A 90 21.44 -5.27 14.33
N VAL A 91 22.21 -5.30 13.24
CA VAL A 91 23.65 -5.01 13.22
C VAL A 91 23.92 -3.99 12.13
N PHE A 92 24.54 -2.87 12.48
CA PHE A 92 24.90 -1.81 11.54
C PHE A 92 26.42 -1.87 11.28
N ASP A 93 26.84 -2.07 10.03
CA ASP A 93 28.26 -2.15 9.60
C ASP A 93 29.16 -3.10 10.43
N ARG A 94 28.59 -4.18 10.97
CA ARG A 94 29.28 -5.15 11.86
C ARG A 94 29.71 -4.57 13.23
N ASN A 95 29.05 -3.50 13.67
CA ASN A 95 29.17 -2.96 15.02
C ASN A 95 28.27 -3.74 16.02
N ASP A 96 27.93 -3.13 17.15
CA ASP A 96 27.14 -3.74 18.22
C ASP A 96 25.81 -4.35 17.75
N ILE A 97 25.46 -5.51 18.33
CA ILE A 97 24.19 -6.19 18.11
C ILE A 97 23.10 -5.51 18.93
N VAL A 98 22.11 -4.94 18.24
CA VAL A 98 20.92 -4.35 18.85
C VAL A 98 19.82 -5.39 18.89
N ARG A 99 19.44 -5.82 20.10
CA ARG A 99 18.29 -6.72 20.31
C ARG A 99 17.03 -5.89 20.58
N ILE A 100 15.98 -6.12 19.81
CA ILE A 100 14.72 -5.40 19.93
C ILE A 100 13.53 -6.29 19.57
N ASN A 101 12.37 -6.03 20.18
CA ASN A 101 11.14 -6.65 19.77
C ASN A 101 10.39 -5.72 18.82
N ALA A 102 10.17 -6.17 17.59
CA ALA A 102 9.23 -5.54 16.68
C ALA A 102 7.81 -6.00 16.99
N LYS A 103 6.82 -5.17 16.69
CA LYS A 103 5.42 -5.57 16.72
C LYS A 103 4.97 -5.98 15.32
N ALA A 104 4.38 -7.16 15.17
CA ALA A 104 3.64 -7.52 13.98
C ALA A 104 2.37 -6.65 13.93
N VAL A 105 2.36 -5.62 13.09
CA VAL A 105 1.19 -4.73 12.96
C VAL A 105 0.24 -5.20 11.87
N GLN A 106 0.71 -6.06 10.95
CA GLN A 106 -0.06 -6.73 9.89
C GLN A 106 0.56 -8.12 9.62
N PRO A 107 -0.13 -9.03 8.89
CA PRO A 107 0.39 -10.36 8.57
C PRO A 107 1.74 -10.38 7.83
N GLN A 108 2.09 -9.27 7.18
CA GLN A 108 3.31 -9.16 6.38
C GLN A 108 4.22 -8.03 6.85
N LEU A 109 3.89 -7.30 7.92
CA LEU A 109 4.62 -6.11 8.36
C LEU A 109 4.92 -6.18 9.86
N VAL A 110 6.21 -6.09 10.17
CA VAL A 110 6.70 -5.81 11.53
C VAL A 110 7.17 -4.37 11.61
N VAL A 111 6.91 -3.73 12.74
CA VAL A 111 7.35 -2.36 13.04
C VAL A 111 8.11 -2.34 14.35
N VAL A 112 9.31 -1.77 14.29
CA VAL A 112 10.15 -1.45 15.43
C VAL A 112 9.89 0.01 15.79
N THR A 113 9.34 0.25 16.97
CA THR A 113 9.32 1.59 17.57
C THR A 113 10.71 1.89 18.13
N MET A 114 11.37 2.90 17.58
CA MET A 114 12.76 3.14 17.91
C MET A 114 12.89 4.01 19.16
N PRO A 115 13.72 3.63 20.15
CA PRO A 115 13.91 4.44 21.35
C PRO A 115 14.55 5.79 21.01
N ALA A 116 13.98 6.88 21.52
CA ALA A 116 14.41 8.27 21.26
C ALA A 116 15.88 8.55 21.65
N ASN A 117 16.42 7.75 22.56
CA ASN A 117 17.74 7.86 23.19
C ASN A 117 18.70 6.73 22.78
N SER A 118 18.48 6.08 21.63
CA SER A 118 19.35 5.01 21.15
C SER A 118 20.37 5.49 20.09
N ASN A 119 21.57 4.91 20.12
CA ASN A 119 22.58 5.06 19.06
C ASN A 119 22.09 4.55 17.68
N ILE A 120 20.89 3.93 17.61
CA ILE A 120 20.32 3.32 16.41
C ILE A 120 20.00 4.36 15.34
N VAL A 121 19.47 5.54 15.70
CA VAL A 121 19.21 6.62 14.72
C VAL A 121 20.52 7.06 14.07
N ARG A 122 21.59 7.19 14.87
CA ARG A 122 22.92 7.56 14.38
C ARG A 122 23.49 6.47 13.48
N ALA A 123 23.37 5.21 13.89
CA ALA A 123 23.79 4.06 13.11
C ALA A 123 23.03 3.98 11.78
N PHE A 124 21.71 4.13 11.78
CA PHE A 124 20.89 4.12 10.57
C PHE A 124 21.26 5.23 9.59
N ARG A 125 21.65 6.41 10.10
CA ARG A 125 22.11 7.55 9.28
C ARG A 125 23.51 7.35 8.69
N GLY A 126 24.40 6.70 9.44
CA GLY A 126 25.82 6.63 9.10
C GLY A 126 26.28 5.31 8.49
N ALA A 127 25.50 4.24 8.68
CA ALA A 127 25.92 2.92 8.26
C ALA A 127 25.68 2.67 6.77
N GLU A 128 26.55 1.87 6.15
CA GLU A 128 26.39 1.42 4.78
C GLU A 128 25.42 0.22 4.69
N PHE A 129 25.42 -0.64 5.72
CA PHE A 129 24.60 -1.84 5.79
C PHE A 129 23.89 -2.00 7.13
N LEU A 130 22.66 -2.50 7.05
CA LEU A 130 21.94 -3.10 8.16
C LEU A 130 21.78 -4.59 7.89
N GLU A 131 22.16 -5.41 8.85
CA GLU A 131 21.77 -6.81 8.91
C GLU A 131 20.69 -6.98 9.97
N ALA A 132 19.56 -7.59 9.59
CA ALA A 132 18.48 -7.89 10.50
C ALA A 132 18.24 -9.40 10.55
N ASN A 133 18.38 -10.00 11.73
CA ASN A 133 17.94 -11.36 12.00
C ASN A 133 16.54 -11.30 12.58
N MET A 134 15.57 -11.85 11.87
CA MET A 134 14.17 -11.91 12.31
C MET A 134 13.49 -13.12 11.68
N LEU A 135 12.52 -13.72 12.38
CA LEU A 135 11.73 -14.85 11.87
C LEU A 135 12.60 -16.02 11.38
N GLY A 136 13.73 -16.26 12.04
CA GLY A 136 14.67 -17.34 11.69
C GLY A 136 15.51 -17.10 10.43
N ALA A 137 15.43 -15.90 9.82
CA ALA A 137 16.19 -15.55 8.63
C ALA A 137 17.07 -14.31 8.85
N ARG A 138 18.18 -14.24 8.12
CA ARG A 138 19.09 -13.09 8.06
C ARG A 138 18.83 -12.29 6.79
N TYR A 139 18.60 -11.00 6.94
CA TYR A 139 18.40 -10.06 5.85
C TYR A 139 19.50 -9.00 5.86
N THR A 140 19.97 -8.60 4.69
CA THR A 140 20.98 -7.55 4.54
C THR A 140 20.44 -6.44 3.66
N PHE A 141 20.50 -5.22 4.18
CA PHE A 141 19.98 -4.01 3.56
C PHE A 141 21.13 -3.04 3.34
N ARG A 142 21.32 -2.58 2.10
CA ARG A 142 22.19 -1.45 1.82
C ARG A 142 21.45 -0.15 2.15
N LEU A 143 21.99 0.65 3.05
CA LEU A 143 21.38 1.87 3.56
C LEU A 143 21.77 3.10 2.73
N THR A 144 21.69 3.00 1.41
CA THR A 144 21.98 4.14 0.53
C THR A 144 21.05 5.32 0.81
N ALA A 145 21.61 6.52 0.87
CA ALA A 145 20.93 7.79 1.05
C ALA A 145 20.12 7.93 2.37
N THR A 146 20.33 7.07 3.37
CA THR A 146 19.64 7.19 4.68
C THR A 146 20.06 8.43 5.47
N ALA A 147 21.30 8.90 5.26
CA ALA A 147 21.81 10.16 5.83
C ALA A 147 20.99 11.38 5.39
N GLU A 148 20.59 11.42 4.11
CA GLU A 148 19.78 12.48 3.49
C GLU A 148 18.28 12.27 3.74
N LEU A 149 17.86 11.00 3.84
CA LEU A 149 16.48 10.63 4.08
C LEU A 149 15.96 11.13 5.43
N MET A 150 16.76 11.03 6.49
CA MET A 150 16.31 11.41 7.82
C MET A 150 15.98 12.91 7.94
N PRO A 151 16.82 13.84 7.44
CA PRO A 151 16.44 15.23 7.26
C PRO A 151 15.18 15.44 6.40
N ALA A 152 15.02 14.69 5.30
CA ALA A 152 13.83 14.81 4.45
C ALA A 152 12.54 14.36 5.16
N LEU A 153 12.60 13.31 5.98
CA LEU A 153 11.49 12.89 6.83
C LEU A 153 11.15 13.96 7.88
N LEU A 154 12.17 14.56 8.50
CA LEU A 154 11.99 15.64 9.46
C LEU A 154 11.37 16.88 8.81
N ASP A 155 11.84 17.26 7.62
CA ASP A 155 11.29 18.37 6.85
C ASP A 155 9.84 18.11 6.46
N CYS A 156 9.52 16.89 6.01
CA CYS A 156 8.15 16.48 5.75
C CYS A 156 7.26 16.66 6.97
N VAL A 157 7.69 16.23 8.17
CA VAL A 157 6.92 16.40 9.41
C VAL A 157 6.70 17.88 9.73
N LYS A 158 7.75 18.72 9.62
CA LYS A 158 7.67 20.16 9.92
C LYS A 158 6.72 20.88 8.96
N THR A 159 6.90 20.64 7.66
CA THR A 159 6.12 21.28 6.59
C THR A 159 4.65 20.87 6.63
N ASN A 160 4.35 19.65 7.08
CA ASN A 160 2.99 19.11 7.10
C ASN A 160 2.38 19.05 8.51
N ALA A 161 2.99 19.65 9.54
CA ALA A 161 2.48 19.59 10.91
C ALA A 161 1.04 20.12 11.05
N ASN A 162 0.67 21.09 10.23
CA ASN A 162 -0.67 21.68 10.16
C ASN A 162 -1.53 21.10 9.02
N LEU A 163 -1.05 20.04 8.34
CA LEU A 163 -1.81 19.38 7.29
C LEU A 163 -3.09 18.82 7.92
N LYS A 164 -4.22 19.39 7.53
CA LYS A 164 -5.55 18.91 7.88
C LYS A 164 -6.33 18.77 6.60
N VAL A 165 -6.79 17.56 6.36
CA VAL A 165 -7.52 17.21 5.14
C VAL A 165 -8.85 16.65 5.61
N ALA A 166 -9.98 17.08 5.03
CA ALA A 166 -11.26 16.57 5.48
C ALA A 166 -11.27 15.02 5.44
N PRO A 167 -11.77 14.33 6.48
CA PRO A 167 -11.80 12.87 6.53
C PRO A 167 -12.34 12.27 5.21
N GLY A 168 -11.62 11.29 4.66
CA GLY A 168 -11.96 10.67 3.36
C GLY A 168 -11.57 11.47 2.11
N THR A 169 -10.98 12.66 2.25
CA THR A 169 -10.46 13.44 1.11
C THR A 169 -9.22 12.75 0.53
N PRO A 170 -9.12 12.59 -0.80
CA PRO A 170 -7.93 12.02 -1.44
C PRO A 170 -6.72 12.94 -1.34
N ALA A 171 -5.51 12.37 -1.25
CA ALA A 171 -4.29 13.12 -1.47
C ALA A 171 -4.23 13.70 -2.90
N PRO A 172 -3.77 14.95 -3.07
CA PRO A 172 -3.56 15.52 -4.40
C PRO A 172 -2.64 14.60 -5.21
N ALA A 173 -3.16 14.05 -6.32
CA ALA A 173 -2.33 13.47 -7.35
C ALA A 173 -1.65 14.65 -8.08
N GLN A 174 -0.32 14.73 -8.05
CA GLN A 174 0.44 15.60 -8.94
C GLN A 174 1.48 14.74 -9.67
N GLY A 175 1.60 14.72 -11.00
CA GLY A 175 0.92 15.49 -12.03
C GLY A 175 0.56 14.63 -13.25
N GLY A 176 -0.68 14.84 -13.71
CA GLY A 176 -1.11 14.70 -15.09
C GLY A 176 -2.10 15.83 -15.30
N SER A 177 -1.80 16.72 -16.24
CA SER A 177 -2.52 17.96 -16.52
C SER A 177 -4.04 17.77 -16.58
N GLY A 178 -4.75 18.75 -16.01
CA GLY A 178 -6.17 19.07 -16.16
C GLY A 178 -7.13 17.97 -16.65
N THR A 179 -8.01 17.52 -15.76
CA THR A 179 -9.26 16.89 -16.19
C THR A 179 -10.36 17.95 -16.21
N THR A 180 -10.43 18.73 -17.28
CA THR A 180 -11.74 18.97 -17.90
C THR A 180 -12.40 17.61 -18.07
N ALA A 181 -13.68 17.47 -17.69
CA ALA A 181 -14.46 16.26 -17.88
C ALA A 181 -14.30 15.79 -19.33
N ALA A 182 -13.37 14.85 -19.55
CA ALA A 182 -13.10 14.33 -20.87
C ALA A 182 -14.30 13.48 -21.24
N THR A 183 -15.00 13.92 -22.27
CA THR A 183 -16.01 13.15 -22.98
C THR A 183 -15.46 11.74 -23.15
N ALA A 184 -16.25 10.73 -22.75
CA ALA A 184 -15.84 9.35 -22.81
C ALA A 184 -15.36 9.00 -24.22
N ASP A 185 -14.08 8.65 -24.38
CA ASP A 185 -13.59 8.10 -25.65
C ASP A 185 -14.14 6.67 -25.78
N PRO A 186 -15.07 6.42 -26.72
CA PRO A 186 -15.68 5.10 -26.88
C PRO A 186 -14.64 4.01 -27.20
N ALA A 187 -13.51 4.37 -27.83
CA ALA A 187 -12.44 3.43 -28.14
C ALA A 187 -11.71 2.96 -26.88
N ILE A 188 -11.45 3.86 -25.93
CA ILE A 188 -10.83 3.53 -24.63
C ILE A 188 -11.76 2.65 -23.80
N GLN A 189 -13.08 2.89 -23.86
CA GLN A 189 -14.04 2.01 -23.19
C GLN A 189 -14.10 0.62 -23.80
N LEU A 190 -14.14 0.53 -25.13
CA LEU A 190 -14.15 -0.75 -25.82
C LEU A 190 -12.87 -1.54 -25.50
N GLU A 191 -11.71 -0.88 -25.50
CA GLU A 191 -10.44 -1.48 -25.11
C GLU A 191 -10.49 -2.01 -23.66
N ALA A 192 -10.98 -1.22 -22.70
CA ALA A 192 -11.10 -1.66 -21.31
C ALA A 192 -12.02 -2.90 -21.16
N VAL A 193 -13.13 -2.96 -21.91
CA VAL A 193 -14.05 -4.10 -21.93
C VAL A 193 -13.39 -5.34 -22.56
N THR A 194 -12.67 -5.18 -23.66
CA THR A 194 -11.90 -6.27 -24.29
C THR A 194 -10.84 -6.81 -23.33
N LEU A 195 -10.09 -5.93 -22.67
CA LEU A 195 -9.07 -6.30 -21.69
C LEU A 195 -9.67 -7.00 -20.47
N ALA A 196 -10.79 -6.52 -19.94
CA ALA A 196 -11.51 -7.19 -18.86
C ALA A 196 -11.99 -8.60 -19.27
N THR A 197 -12.53 -8.74 -20.47
CA THR A 197 -12.97 -10.04 -21.02
C THR A 197 -11.79 -11.01 -21.12
N ASN A 198 -10.68 -10.57 -21.71
CA ASN A 198 -9.46 -11.36 -21.84
C ASN A 198 -8.90 -11.77 -20.48
N PHE A 199 -8.88 -10.84 -19.53
CA PHE A 199 -8.42 -11.10 -18.18
C PHE A 199 -9.26 -12.19 -17.51
N LEU A 200 -10.58 -12.09 -17.55
CA LEU A 200 -11.49 -13.07 -16.96
C LEU A 200 -11.32 -14.47 -17.57
N LEU A 201 -11.24 -14.56 -18.91
CA LEU A 201 -11.04 -15.82 -19.62
C LEU A 201 -9.71 -16.49 -19.24
N LYS A 202 -8.63 -15.71 -19.18
CA LYS A 202 -7.28 -16.21 -18.86
C LYS A 202 -7.10 -16.48 -17.37
N ALA A 203 -7.74 -15.68 -16.53
CA ALA A 203 -7.78 -15.89 -15.09
C ALA A 203 -8.70 -17.05 -14.70
N GLN A 204 -9.49 -17.62 -15.61
CA GLN A 204 -10.36 -18.78 -15.36
C GLN A 204 -11.16 -18.63 -14.05
N LEU A 205 -11.75 -17.45 -13.84
CA LEU A 205 -12.56 -17.19 -12.67
C LEU A 205 -13.94 -17.86 -12.83
N PRO A 206 -14.51 -18.45 -11.76
CA PRO A 206 -15.81 -19.10 -11.84
C PRO A 206 -16.93 -18.07 -12.06
N GLU A 207 -17.85 -18.37 -12.97
CA GLU A 207 -19.03 -17.55 -13.29
C GLU A 207 -18.68 -16.07 -13.63
N PRO A 208 -17.77 -15.81 -14.58
CA PRO A 208 -17.29 -14.47 -14.84
C PRO A 208 -18.32 -13.65 -15.62
N LYS A 209 -18.53 -12.40 -15.21
CA LYS A 209 -19.38 -11.41 -15.90
C LYS A 209 -18.65 -10.07 -15.98
N VAL A 210 -18.52 -9.53 -17.18
CA VAL A 210 -18.11 -8.13 -17.38
C VAL A 210 -19.29 -7.22 -17.10
N LEU A 211 -19.06 -6.18 -16.31
CA LEU A 211 -20.04 -5.16 -15.95
C LEU A 211 -19.86 -3.96 -16.88
N SER A 212 -20.91 -3.62 -17.62
CA SER A 212 -20.89 -2.52 -18.59
C SER A 212 -22.14 -1.65 -18.48
N GLY A 213 -22.03 -0.39 -18.92
CA GLY A 213 -23.13 0.57 -18.87
C GLY A 213 -23.67 0.79 -17.44
N PRO A 214 -24.99 0.71 -17.19
CA PRO A 214 -25.59 0.96 -15.89
C PRO A 214 -25.24 -0.08 -14.81
N GLU A 215 -24.71 -1.26 -15.18
CA GLU A 215 -24.25 -2.29 -14.23
C GLU A 215 -22.84 -2.02 -13.71
N ALA A 216 -22.09 -1.10 -14.34
CA ALA A 216 -20.73 -0.78 -13.92
C ALA A 216 -20.73 -0.01 -12.58
N PRO A 217 -19.87 -0.38 -11.61
CA PRO A 217 -19.73 0.35 -10.35
C PRO A 217 -19.51 1.86 -10.57
N SER A 218 -20.22 2.68 -9.80
CA SER A 218 -20.05 4.13 -9.83
C SER A 218 -18.60 4.51 -9.52
N GLY A 219 -18.05 5.47 -10.27
CA GLY A 219 -16.65 5.87 -10.14
C GLY A 219 -15.66 5.07 -11.00
N ILE A 220 -16.09 4.03 -11.73
CA ILE A 220 -15.35 3.51 -12.89
C ILE A 220 -15.51 4.50 -14.05
N GLY A 221 -14.90 5.69 -14.02
CA GLY A 221 -15.04 6.68 -15.10
C GLY A 221 -14.86 6.15 -16.53
N SER A 222 -14.91 7.04 -17.53
CA SER A 222 -14.97 6.70 -18.96
C SER A 222 -13.80 5.90 -19.57
N ASN A 223 -12.88 5.37 -18.76
CA ASN A 223 -11.68 4.68 -19.16
C ASN A 223 -11.53 3.29 -18.52
N GLY A 224 -12.62 2.66 -18.10
CA GLY A 224 -12.54 1.38 -17.41
C GLY A 224 -13.80 0.53 -17.50
N ALA A 225 -13.61 -0.77 -17.31
CA ALA A 225 -14.66 -1.78 -17.28
C ALA A 225 -14.65 -2.50 -15.93
N GLY A 226 -15.83 -2.68 -15.33
CA GLY A 226 -15.97 -3.49 -14.13
C GLY A 226 -16.12 -4.96 -14.48
N TRP A 227 -15.87 -5.84 -13.52
CA TRP A 227 -16.22 -7.25 -13.66
C TRP A 227 -16.53 -7.87 -12.29
N GLN A 228 -17.27 -8.97 -12.34
CA GLN A 228 -17.56 -9.82 -11.18
C GLN A 228 -17.39 -11.29 -11.54
N ALA A 229 -17.07 -12.09 -10.55
CA ALA A 229 -17.01 -13.54 -10.59
C ALA A 229 -17.39 -14.07 -9.20
N LYS A 230 -17.62 -15.37 -9.08
CA LYS A 230 -17.87 -15.97 -7.76
C LYS A 230 -16.66 -15.79 -6.85
N GLY A 231 -16.85 -15.05 -5.77
CA GLY A 231 -15.83 -14.77 -4.75
C GLY A 231 -14.87 -13.62 -5.08
N ALA A 232 -15.01 -12.95 -6.23
CA ALA A 232 -14.15 -11.83 -6.61
C ALA A 232 -14.88 -10.79 -7.47
N THR A 233 -14.50 -9.54 -7.31
CA THR A 233 -14.88 -8.45 -8.21
C THR A 233 -13.63 -7.72 -8.65
N GLY A 234 -13.73 -6.86 -9.63
CA GLY A 234 -12.59 -6.07 -10.03
C GLY A 234 -12.91 -5.09 -11.13
N LEU A 235 -11.86 -4.45 -11.61
CA LEU A 235 -11.98 -3.54 -12.74
C LEU A 235 -10.72 -3.59 -13.59
N VAL A 236 -10.86 -3.15 -14.82
CA VAL A 236 -9.76 -2.84 -15.72
C VAL A 236 -9.82 -1.35 -16.04
N ARG A 237 -8.68 -0.66 -16.01
CA ARG A 237 -8.56 0.72 -16.47
C ARG A 237 -7.48 0.88 -17.51
N VAL A 238 -7.77 1.69 -18.51
CA VAL A 238 -6.82 2.18 -19.49
C VAL A 238 -6.39 3.59 -19.09
N LEU A 239 -5.09 3.77 -18.93
CA LEU A 239 -4.45 5.01 -18.51
C LEU A 239 -3.61 5.51 -19.68
N ALA A 240 -4.24 6.31 -20.56
CA ALA A 240 -3.67 6.66 -21.86
C ALA A 240 -2.54 7.71 -21.81
N ASN A 241 -2.25 8.32 -20.65
CA ASN A 241 -1.19 9.31 -20.53
C ASN A 241 0.20 8.65 -20.63
N PRO A 242 0.98 8.88 -21.71
CA PRO A 242 2.27 8.22 -21.91
C PRO A 242 3.36 8.73 -20.95
N ASN A 243 3.17 9.91 -20.34
CA ASN A 243 4.11 10.51 -19.39
C ASN A 243 3.86 10.07 -17.95
N GLN A 244 2.79 9.33 -17.68
CA GLN A 244 2.52 8.78 -16.37
C GLN A 244 3.59 7.75 -16.01
N LYS A 245 3.91 7.59 -14.72
CA LYS A 245 4.75 6.49 -14.23
C LYS A 245 3.87 5.43 -13.57
N ASP A 246 4.23 4.17 -13.75
CA ASP A 246 3.56 3.01 -13.15
C ASP A 246 3.45 3.11 -11.62
N VAL A 247 4.49 3.61 -10.96
CA VAL A 247 4.52 3.85 -9.51
C VAL A 247 3.50 4.91 -9.07
N ASP A 248 3.20 5.89 -9.91
CA ASP A 248 2.20 6.92 -9.62
C ASP A 248 0.79 6.36 -9.76
N VAL A 249 0.57 5.48 -10.73
CA VAL A 249 -0.67 4.70 -10.85
C VAL A 249 -0.90 3.90 -9.57
N ALA A 250 0.10 3.15 -9.14
CA ALA A 250 0.00 2.30 -7.95
C ALA A 250 -0.31 3.10 -6.68
N ALA A 251 0.39 4.23 -6.50
CA ALA A 251 0.14 5.12 -5.37
C ALA A 251 -1.30 5.68 -5.40
N ALA A 252 -1.83 6.03 -6.58
CA ALA A 252 -3.20 6.53 -6.72
C ALA A 252 -4.25 5.47 -6.37
N VAL A 253 -4.02 4.21 -6.73
CA VAL A 253 -4.92 3.10 -6.41
C VAL A 253 -4.90 2.80 -4.92
N SER A 254 -3.72 2.69 -4.30
CA SER A 254 -3.61 2.51 -2.85
C SER A 254 -4.26 3.65 -2.08
N ALA A 255 -4.14 4.88 -2.55
CA ALA A 255 -4.84 6.02 -1.97
C ALA A 255 -6.37 5.93 -2.15
N ALA A 256 -6.86 5.37 -3.26
CA ALA A 256 -8.29 5.14 -3.48
C ALA A 256 -8.86 4.04 -2.57
N ASP A 257 -8.14 2.93 -2.44
CA ASP A 257 -8.55 1.82 -1.57
C ASP A 257 -8.50 2.24 -0.09
N ALA A 258 -7.52 3.08 0.30
CA ALA A 258 -7.46 3.68 1.63
C ALA A 258 -8.69 4.53 1.94
N ARG A 259 -9.18 5.32 0.97
CA ARG A 259 -10.40 6.14 1.12
C ARG A 259 -11.66 5.29 1.32
N GLY A 260 -11.76 4.18 0.61
CA GLY A 260 -12.89 3.26 0.72
C GLY A 260 -12.87 2.41 1.99
N CYS A 261 -11.77 2.46 2.75
CA CYS A 261 -11.58 1.62 3.92
C CYS A 261 -11.99 2.33 5.22
N GLN A 262 -13.05 1.83 5.85
CA GLN A 262 -13.52 2.28 7.17
C GLN A 262 -12.78 1.60 8.33
N GLY A 263 -11.95 0.59 8.02
CA GLY A 263 -11.25 -0.25 8.98
C GLY A 263 -9.73 -0.18 8.86
N ARG A 264 -9.03 -1.18 9.39
CA ARG A 264 -7.56 -1.24 9.34
C ARG A 264 -7.10 -1.39 7.91
N PHE A 265 -6.36 -0.39 7.44
CA PHE A 265 -5.84 -0.35 6.08
C PHE A 265 -4.36 -0.75 6.03
N ALA A 266 -4.01 -1.53 5.03
CA ALA A 266 -2.64 -1.85 4.66
C ALA A 266 -2.47 -1.70 3.16
N SER A 267 -1.30 -1.25 2.70
CA SER A 267 -0.98 -1.32 1.28
C SER A 267 0.50 -1.52 1.03
N GLY A 268 0.83 -1.99 -0.16
CA GLY A 268 2.19 -2.15 -0.62
C GLY A 268 2.26 -2.36 -2.11
N ARG A 269 3.48 -2.37 -2.64
CA ARG A 269 3.75 -2.64 -4.06
C ARG A 269 5.04 -3.43 -4.22
N THR A 270 5.14 -4.19 -5.30
CA THR A 270 6.42 -4.67 -5.85
C THR A 270 6.37 -4.60 -7.37
N THR A 271 7.51 -4.87 -7.97
CA THR A 271 7.62 -5.23 -9.38
C THR A 271 8.05 -6.67 -9.47
N ASP A 272 7.24 -7.51 -10.12
CA ASP A 272 7.49 -8.93 -10.30
C ASP A 272 7.87 -9.20 -11.76
N THR A 273 8.73 -10.18 -12.02
CA THR A 273 9.04 -10.64 -13.39
C THR A 273 8.17 -11.85 -13.70
N VAL A 274 7.35 -11.74 -14.76
CA VAL A 274 6.42 -12.77 -15.20
C VAL A 274 6.72 -13.02 -16.66
N GLU A 275 7.14 -14.25 -17.01
CA GLU A 275 7.47 -14.63 -18.40
C GLU A 275 8.44 -13.65 -19.10
N GLY A 276 9.42 -13.14 -18.34
CA GLY A 276 10.43 -12.19 -18.82
C GLY A 276 9.98 -10.73 -18.88
N ALA A 277 8.71 -10.42 -18.59
CA ALA A 277 8.19 -9.07 -18.54
C ALA A 277 8.03 -8.55 -17.10
N SER A 278 8.24 -7.25 -16.90
CA SER A 278 7.99 -6.59 -15.61
C SER A 278 6.50 -6.29 -15.43
N VAL A 279 5.94 -6.74 -14.30
CA VAL A 279 4.56 -6.45 -13.89
C VAL A 279 4.61 -5.73 -12.55
N LEU A 280 4.22 -4.45 -12.51
CA LEU A 280 4.06 -3.77 -11.24
C LEU A 280 2.79 -4.30 -10.58
N ARG A 281 2.92 -4.77 -9.35
CA ARG A 281 1.81 -5.24 -8.53
C ARG A 281 1.67 -4.39 -7.29
N GLY A 282 0.51 -3.79 -7.10
CA GLY A 282 0.13 -3.24 -5.81
C GLY A 282 -0.93 -4.09 -5.13
N PHE A 283 -1.04 -3.92 -3.83
CA PHE A 283 -2.02 -4.63 -3.03
C PHE A 283 -2.44 -3.75 -1.86
N SER A 284 -3.65 -4.00 -1.38
CA SER A 284 -4.14 -3.43 -0.14
C SER A 284 -5.15 -4.33 0.54
N SER A 285 -5.28 -4.18 1.85
CA SER A 285 -6.35 -4.79 2.63
C SER A 285 -7.07 -3.74 3.45
N CYS A 286 -8.35 -4.01 3.71
CA CYS A 286 -9.20 -3.24 4.59
C CYS A 286 -9.95 -4.17 5.52
N GLU A 287 -9.69 -4.12 6.83
CA GLU A 287 -10.37 -4.96 7.83
C GLU A 287 -11.31 -4.11 8.69
N ASN A 288 -12.62 -4.32 8.58
CA ASN A 288 -13.64 -3.61 9.36
C ASN A 288 -14.58 -4.60 10.06
N GLY A 289 -14.58 -4.61 11.39
CA GLY A 289 -15.59 -5.35 12.16
C GLY A 289 -15.64 -6.87 11.96
N GLY A 290 -14.57 -7.50 11.47
CA GLY A 290 -14.52 -8.94 11.15
C GLY A 290 -14.60 -9.24 9.65
N ASP A 291 -15.03 -8.28 8.84
CA ASP A 291 -14.97 -8.35 7.39
C ASP A 291 -13.63 -7.81 6.89
N ALA A 292 -12.95 -8.59 6.05
CA ALA A 292 -11.74 -8.15 5.39
C ALA A 292 -11.96 -8.08 3.88
N ARG A 293 -11.61 -6.94 3.28
CA ARG A 293 -11.55 -6.72 1.83
C ARG A 293 -10.10 -6.70 1.41
N TYR A 294 -9.74 -7.56 0.48
CA TYR A 294 -8.42 -7.62 -0.13
C TYR A 294 -8.51 -7.10 -1.56
N SER A 295 -7.49 -6.37 -1.99
CA SER A 295 -7.36 -5.79 -3.32
C SER A 295 -5.95 -6.08 -3.80
N GLU A 296 -5.82 -6.64 -5.00
CA GLU A 296 -4.57 -6.71 -5.73
C GLU A 296 -4.76 -6.06 -7.09
N PHE A 297 -3.78 -5.29 -7.54
CA PHE A 297 -3.81 -4.68 -8.85
C PHE A 297 -2.48 -4.81 -9.58
N TYR A 298 -2.56 -4.89 -10.90
CA TYR A 298 -1.47 -5.17 -11.81
C TYR A 298 -1.39 -4.05 -12.85
N VAL A 299 -0.29 -3.33 -12.89
CA VAL A 299 -0.05 -2.24 -13.83
C VAL A 299 0.97 -2.69 -14.86
N LEU A 300 0.58 -2.63 -16.13
CA LEU A 300 1.38 -3.07 -17.26
C LEU A 300 1.48 -1.99 -18.34
N PRO A 301 2.62 -1.89 -19.05
CA PRO A 301 2.74 -0.99 -20.18
C PRO A 301 1.70 -1.30 -21.25
N ARG A 302 1.07 -0.25 -21.78
CA ARG A 302 0.11 -0.34 -22.88
C ARG A 302 0.82 -0.18 -24.22
N LYS A 303 0.46 -1.00 -25.21
CA LYS A 303 1.10 -0.97 -26.55
C LYS A 303 1.01 0.39 -27.23
N GLN A 304 -0.11 1.10 -27.09
CA GLN A 304 -0.30 2.42 -27.68
C GLN A 304 0.14 3.56 -26.73
N GLY A 305 0.98 3.27 -25.72
CA GLY A 305 1.45 4.22 -24.73
C GLY A 305 0.54 4.33 -23.50
N GLY A 306 1.16 4.66 -22.36
CA GLY A 306 0.50 4.67 -21.04
C GLY A 306 0.47 3.28 -20.39
N PHE A 307 -0.54 3.02 -19.56
CA PHE A 307 -0.67 1.75 -18.82
C PHE A 307 -2.06 1.15 -18.89
N VAL A 308 -2.12 -0.17 -18.67
CA VAL A 308 -3.34 -0.88 -18.31
C VAL A 308 -3.22 -1.33 -16.86
N MET A 309 -4.28 -1.12 -16.09
CA MET A 309 -4.40 -1.59 -14.72
C MET A 309 -5.53 -2.61 -14.60
N PHE A 310 -5.22 -3.80 -14.11
CA PHE A 310 -6.19 -4.82 -13.72
C PHE A 310 -6.29 -4.84 -12.20
N SER A 311 -7.48 -4.93 -11.62
CA SER A 311 -7.64 -5.18 -10.19
C SER A 311 -8.52 -6.40 -9.94
N VAL A 312 -8.19 -7.13 -8.87
CA VAL A 312 -8.97 -8.22 -8.29
C VAL A 312 -9.23 -7.83 -6.84
N VAL A 313 -10.47 -7.98 -6.40
CA VAL A 313 -10.93 -7.61 -5.07
C VAL A 313 -11.75 -8.76 -4.51
N THR A 314 -11.41 -9.23 -3.32
CA THR A 314 -12.15 -10.27 -2.61
C THR A 314 -12.57 -9.79 -1.23
N THR A 315 -13.64 -10.39 -0.68
CA THR A 315 -13.98 -10.30 0.74
C THR A 315 -13.62 -11.61 1.44
N GLY A 316 -13.43 -11.58 2.76
CA GLY A 316 -13.03 -12.75 3.54
C GLY A 316 -11.52 -12.79 3.80
N ASP A 317 -10.90 -13.97 3.83
CA ASP A 317 -9.53 -14.19 4.32
C ASP A 317 -8.40 -13.89 3.30
N GLY A 318 -8.74 -13.51 2.08
CA GLY A 318 -7.77 -13.23 1.02
C GLY A 318 -7.09 -14.47 0.44
N LEU A 319 -7.57 -15.69 0.74
CA LEU A 319 -6.97 -16.93 0.24
C LEU A 319 -6.94 -16.99 -1.30
N LEU A 320 -7.95 -16.44 -1.98
CA LEU A 320 -7.97 -16.42 -3.45
C LEU A 320 -6.74 -15.69 -4.00
N HIS A 321 -6.36 -14.57 -3.40
CA HIS A 321 -5.16 -13.82 -3.76
C HIS A 321 -3.88 -14.58 -3.46
N GLN A 322 -3.85 -15.38 -2.40
CA GLN A 322 -2.69 -16.20 -2.08
C GLN A 322 -2.54 -17.37 -3.06
N GLN A 323 -3.63 -18.06 -3.39
CA GLN A 323 -3.63 -19.26 -4.22
C GLN A 323 -3.47 -18.95 -5.72
N ARG A 324 -4.09 -17.87 -6.20
CA ARG A 324 -4.25 -17.60 -7.64
C ARG A 324 -3.44 -16.43 -8.15
N ARG A 325 -2.54 -15.87 -7.33
CA ARG A 325 -1.71 -14.71 -7.69
C ARG A 325 -0.99 -14.87 -9.02
N ALA A 326 -0.28 -15.98 -9.20
CA ALA A 326 0.51 -16.24 -10.40
C ALA A 326 -0.40 -16.29 -11.64
N ASP A 327 -1.59 -16.90 -11.51
CA ASP A 327 -2.59 -16.92 -12.57
C ASP A 327 -3.05 -15.51 -12.93
N PHE A 328 -3.36 -14.67 -11.93
CA PHE A 328 -3.78 -13.29 -12.18
C PHE A 328 -2.69 -12.44 -12.82
N GLN A 329 -1.44 -12.60 -12.39
CA GLN A 329 -0.30 -11.92 -12.99
C GLN A 329 -0.08 -12.32 -14.44
N ARG A 330 -0.10 -13.62 -14.72
CA ARG A 330 -0.02 -14.15 -16.09
C ARG A 330 -1.20 -13.69 -16.92
N ALA A 331 -2.42 -13.73 -16.39
CA ALA A 331 -3.63 -13.29 -17.08
C ALA A 331 -3.57 -11.80 -17.42
N ALA A 332 -3.11 -10.96 -16.50
CA ALA A 332 -2.93 -9.53 -16.74
C ALA A 332 -1.87 -9.27 -17.82
N LEU A 333 -0.72 -9.96 -17.75
CA LEU A 333 0.35 -9.85 -18.74
C LEU A 333 -0.10 -10.26 -20.13
N THR A 334 -0.62 -11.46 -20.26
CA THR A 334 -1.04 -12.00 -21.55
C THR A 334 -2.28 -11.29 -22.09
N SER A 335 -3.03 -10.52 -21.28
CA SER A 335 -4.17 -9.72 -21.76
C SER A 335 -3.76 -8.44 -22.47
N VAL A 336 -2.57 -7.90 -22.20
CA VAL A 336 -2.04 -6.70 -22.88
C VAL A 336 -1.11 -7.02 -24.06
N GLN A 337 -0.73 -8.30 -24.20
CA GLN A 337 0.02 -8.85 -25.32
C GLN A 337 -0.91 -9.25 -26.46
#